data_AF-A0A924IYR2-F1
#
_entry.id   AF-A0A924IYR2-F1
#
_cell.length_a   1.000
_cell.length_b   1.000
_cell.length_c   1.000
_cell.angle_alpha   90.00
_cell.angle_beta   90.00
_cell.angle_gamma   90.00
#
_symmetry.space_group_name_H-M   'P 1'
#
loop_
_entity.id
_entity.type
_entity.pdbx_description
1 polymer ?
#
loop_
_entity_poly.entity_id
_entity_poly.type
_entity_poly.pdbx_seq_one_letter_code
_entity_poly.pdbx_strand_id
1 'polypeptide(L)'
;MKKVLLLTCLLGSTIASFAQYSLSGASPYVQNFSTLGSGLPTGWKGYSGSSATSIGTQGIYSPVVSNAVYRDTTCSNVTGGFKNLPSANDSTMAGASCIAQQAATDRALGVRQVTAANTSNPNLDSGAAFVFQVTNTVGISNLSCTFKLQS
;
A
#
# COMPACT_ATOMS: atom_id res chain seq x y z
N MET A 1 -29.53 -15.19 -33.79
CA MET A 1 -28.19 -14.58 -33.57
C MET A 1 -28.17 -13.41 -32.59
N LYS A 2 -29.21 -12.55 -32.50
CA LYS A 2 -29.23 -11.40 -31.57
C LYS A 2 -29.35 -11.77 -30.07
N LYS A 3 -29.93 -12.93 -29.74
CA LYS A 3 -30.12 -13.38 -28.33
C LYS A 3 -28.88 -14.03 -27.70
N VAL A 4 -27.96 -14.55 -28.53
CA VAL A 4 -26.68 -15.14 -28.05
C VAL A 4 -25.65 -14.06 -27.76
N LEU A 5 -25.74 -12.90 -28.43
CA LEU A 5 -24.85 -11.76 -28.21
C LEU A 5 -25.14 -11.02 -26.88
N LEU A 6 -26.36 -11.14 -26.34
CA LEU A 6 -26.74 -10.49 -25.08
C LEU A 6 -26.28 -11.28 -23.84
N LEU A 7 -26.06 -12.59 -23.97
CA LEU A 7 -25.66 -13.47 -22.86
C LEU A 7 -24.15 -13.44 -22.60
N THR A 8 -23.34 -13.02 -23.59
CA THR A 8 -21.89 -12.87 -23.44
C THR A 8 -21.45 -11.52 -22.85
N CYS A 9 -22.36 -10.55 -22.68
CA CYS A 9 -22.05 -9.28 -22.02
C CYS A 9 -22.16 -9.32 -20.48
N LEU A 10 -22.59 -10.43 -19.87
CA LEU A 10 -22.82 -10.54 -18.42
C LEU A 10 -21.69 -11.21 -17.62
N LEU A 11 -20.53 -11.46 -18.23
CA LEU A 11 -19.38 -12.14 -17.60
C LEU A 11 -18.21 -11.21 -17.26
N GLY A 12 -18.37 -9.89 -17.41
CA GLY A 12 -17.28 -8.92 -17.26
C GLY A 12 -17.35 -8.01 -16.04
N SER A 13 -18.32 -8.19 -15.13
CA SER A 13 -18.38 -7.37 -13.91
C SER A 13 -17.45 -7.97 -12.86
N THR A 14 -16.16 -7.71 -12.98
CA THR A 14 -15.26 -7.85 -11.81
C THR A 14 -15.77 -6.84 -10.79
N ILE A 15 -16.58 -7.29 -9.85
CA ILE A 15 -16.78 -6.59 -8.59
C ILE A 15 -15.35 -6.41 -8.07
N ALA A 16 -14.87 -5.17 -7.99
CA ALA A 16 -13.65 -4.89 -7.27
C ALA A 16 -13.92 -5.38 -5.84
N SER A 17 -13.48 -6.60 -5.53
CA SER A 17 -13.55 -7.12 -4.18
C SER A 17 -12.65 -6.18 -3.38
N PHE A 18 -13.28 -5.25 -2.66
CA PHE A 18 -12.60 -4.51 -1.62
C PHE A 18 -12.28 -5.55 -0.56
N ALA A 19 -11.12 -6.20 -0.68
CA ALA A 19 -10.66 -7.21 0.26
C ALA A 19 -10.46 -6.53 1.61
N GLN A 20 -11.52 -6.41 2.39
CA GLN A 20 -11.52 -5.92 3.76
C GLN A 20 -11.04 -7.04 4.67
N TYR A 21 -10.32 -6.69 5.71
CA TYR A 21 -9.96 -7.66 6.73
C TYR A 21 -11.17 -7.95 7.62
N SER A 22 -11.59 -9.21 7.74
CA SER A 22 -12.64 -9.59 8.68
C SER A 22 -12.08 -9.63 10.09
N LEU A 23 -12.64 -8.82 11.00
CA LEU A 23 -12.28 -8.81 12.43
C LEU A 23 -12.80 -10.04 13.22
N SER A 24 -13.03 -11.16 12.54
CA SER A 24 -13.39 -12.44 13.15
C SER A 24 -12.16 -13.23 13.67
N GLY A 25 -10.96 -12.68 13.55
CA GLY A 25 -9.70 -13.29 13.99
C GLY A 25 -9.34 -13.00 15.45
N ALA A 26 -8.13 -13.38 15.85
CA ALA A 26 -7.60 -13.05 17.17
C ALA A 26 -7.37 -11.53 17.32
N SER A 27 -7.70 -11.00 18.50
CA SER A 27 -7.35 -9.63 18.90
C SER A 27 -6.07 -9.66 19.75
N PRO A 28 -5.07 -8.78 19.50
CA PRO A 28 -5.06 -7.75 18.46
C PRO A 28 -4.70 -8.30 17.07
N TYR A 29 -5.20 -7.65 16.01
CA TYR A 29 -4.64 -7.82 14.67
C TYR A 29 -3.21 -7.25 14.63
N VAL A 30 -2.24 -8.05 14.19
CA VAL A 30 -0.85 -7.63 14.04
C VAL A 30 -0.43 -7.77 12.58
N GLN A 31 0.13 -6.70 12.02
CA GLN A 31 0.71 -6.68 10.68
C GLN A 31 2.18 -6.27 10.77
N ASN A 32 3.07 -7.10 10.23
CA ASN A 32 4.53 -6.88 10.22
C ASN A 32 5.11 -6.60 8.83
N PHE A 33 4.28 -6.67 7.78
CA PHE A 33 4.62 -6.37 6.40
C PHE A 33 5.74 -7.20 5.79
N SER A 34 6.10 -8.34 6.39
CA SER A 34 7.21 -9.17 5.89
C SER A 34 6.93 -9.84 4.53
N THR A 35 5.66 -9.96 4.11
CA THR A 35 5.24 -10.60 2.85
C THR A 35 4.85 -9.61 1.75
N LEU A 36 5.27 -8.35 1.87
CA LEU A 36 4.94 -7.27 0.93
C LEU A 36 5.34 -7.53 -0.53
N GLY A 37 6.29 -8.43 -0.78
CA GLY A 37 6.67 -8.87 -2.13
C GLY A 37 5.55 -9.57 -2.91
N SER A 38 4.54 -10.12 -2.23
CA SER A 38 3.38 -10.77 -2.84
C SER A 38 2.18 -9.85 -3.03
N GLY A 39 2.27 -8.58 -2.59
CA GLY A 39 1.16 -7.62 -2.60
C GLY A 39 0.87 -7.05 -1.21
N LEU A 40 -0.10 -6.14 -1.14
CA LEU A 40 -0.57 -5.63 0.13
C LEU A 40 -1.35 -6.74 0.88
N PRO A 41 -1.20 -6.85 2.21
CA PRO A 41 -2.05 -7.71 3.00
C PRO A 41 -3.52 -7.32 2.88
N THR A 42 -4.42 -8.29 3.02
CA THR A 42 -5.87 -8.04 3.02
C THR A 42 -6.24 -6.90 3.98
N GLY A 43 -7.07 -5.98 3.50
CA GLY A 43 -7.49 -4.77 4.22
C GLY A 43 -6.58 -3.55 3.98
N TRP A 44 -5.32 -3.72 3.59
CA TRP A 44 -4.38 -2.61 3.47
C TRP A 44 -4.38 -1.98 2.08
N LYS A 45 -4.33 -0.64 2.06
CA LYS A 45 -4.32 0.18 0.84
C LYS A 45 -3.53 1.46 1.02
N GLY A 46 -2.98 1.97 -0.08
CA GLY A 46 -2.47 3.32 -0.18
C GLY A 46 -3.47 4.22 -0.91
N TYR A 47 -3.61 5.47 -0.46
CA TYR A 47 -4.44 6.49 -1.10
C TYR A 47 -3.65 7.79 -1.28
N SER A 48 -3.89 8.48 -2.39
CA SER A 48 -3.28 9.76 -2.75
C SER A 48 -4.35 10.86 -2.83
N GLY A 49 -3.99 12.11 -2.56
CA GLY A 49 -4.96 13.20 -2.49
C GLY A 49 -5.98 13.08 -1.35
N SER A 50 -5.63 12.36 -0.28
CA SER A 50 -6.46 12.27 0.93
C SER A 50 -6.54 13.63 1.63
N SER A 51 -7.70 13.93 2.23
CA SER A 51 -7.99 15.18 2.93
C SER A 51 -8.94 14.93 4.11
N ALA A 52 -9.27 15.97 4.86
CA ALA A 52 -10.21 15.88 5.99
C ALA A 52 -11.62 15.41 5.57
N THR A 53 -12.00 15.59 4.30
CA THR A 53 -13.35 15.29 3.81
C THR A 53 -13.39 14.21 2.72
N SER A 54 -12.23 13.65 2.34
CA SER A 54 -12.15 12.63 1.30
C SER A 54 -10.95 11.71 1.51
N ILE A 55 -11.18 10.40 1.33
CA ILE A 55 -10.11 9.38 1.34
C ILE A 55 -9.19 9.48 0.12
N GLY A 56 -9.55 10.28 -0.90
CA GLY A 56 -8.74 10.45 -2.10
C GLY A 56 -8.83 9.28 -3.09
N THR A 57 -7.83 9.18 -3.96
CA THR A 57 -7.74 8.15 -5.01
C THR A 57 -6.84 7.01 -4.53
N GLN A 58 -7.35 5.78 -4.60
CA GLN A 58 -6.55 4.61 -4.26
C GLN A 58 -5.31 4.54 -5.17
N GLY A 59 -4.13 4.55 -4.56
CA GLY A 59 -2.86 4.48 -5.27
C GLY A 59 -2.50 3.06 -5.71
N ILE A 60 -1.55 2.98 -6.62
CA ILE A 60 -0.97 1.71 -7.06
C ILE A 60 0.22 1.37 -6.15
N TYR A 61 0.12 0.25 -5.46
CA TYR A 61 1.22 -0.32 -4.70
C TYR A 61 2.20 -1.06 -5.61
N SER A 62 3.50 -0.81 -5.42
CA SER A 62 4.57 -1.54 -6.10
C SER A 62 5.25 -2.51 -5.12
N PRO A 63 5.09 -3.84 -5.29
CA PRO A 63 5.78 -4.83 -4.47
C PRO A 63 7.27 -4.98 -4.82
N VAL A 64 7.67 -4.38 -5.95
CA VAL A 64 8.98 -4.56 -6.58
C VAL A 64 10.06 -3.85 -5.76
N VAL A 65 11.03 -4.62 -5.26
CA VAL A 65 12.12 -4.08 -4.42
C VAL A 65 13.07 -3.18 -5.20
N SER A 66 13.22 -3.38 -6.51
CA SER A 66 14.19 -2.63 -7.33
C SER A 66 13.90 -1.14 -7.49
N ASN A 67 12.68 -0.70 -7.15
CA ASN A 67 12.29 0.72 -7.17
C ASN A 67 11.95 1.25 -5.76
N ALA A 68 12.31 0.50 -4.72
CA ALA A 68 11.89 0.74 -3.34
C ALA A 68 13.10 1.03 -2.43
N VAL A 69 13.71 2.20 -2.65
CA VAL A 69 14.87 2.71 -1.91
C VAL A 69 14.62 4.12 -1.38
N TYR A 70 15.25 4.45 -0.25
CA TYR A 70 15.03 5.70 0.47
C TYR A 70 15.61 6.93 -0.25
N ARG A 71 16.91 6.91 -0.52
CA ARG A 71 17.66 8.12 -0.90
C ARG A 71 18.87 7.86 -1.80
N ASP A 72 19.08 6.61 -2.22
CA ASP A 72 20.19 6.29 -3.11
C ASP A 72 19.83 6.64 -4.57
N THR A 73 20.46 7.69 -5.07
CA THR A 73 20.28 8.21 -6.44
C THR A 73 21.08 7.42 -7.47
N THR A 74 21.96 6.49 -7.05
CA THR A 74 22.69 5.60 -7.96
C THR A 74 21.79 4.54 -8.59
N CYS A 75 20.58 4.36 -8.05
CA CYS A 75 19.58 3.47 -8.62
C CYS A 75 18.73 4.17 -9.68
N SER A 76 18.84 3.68 -10.92
CA SER A 76 17.97 4.06 -12.03
C SER A 76 16.52 3.64 -11.75
N ASN A 77 15.54 4.54 -11.94
CA ASN A 77 14.08 4.29 -11.87
C ASN A 77 13.40 4.33 -10.49
N VAL A 78 13.74 5.30 -9.64
CA VAL A 78 12.97 5.58 -8.41
C VAL A 78 11.76 6.47 -8.70
N THR A 79 10.62 5.86 -9.04
CA THR A 79 9.33 6.57 -9.20
C THR A 79 8.64 6.77 -7.85
N GLY A 80 7.84 7.83 -7.72
CA GLY A 80 6.99 8.00 -6.53
C GLY A 80 5.85 6.98 -6.46
N GLY A 81 5.30 6.79 -5.27
CA GLY A 81 4.16 5.92 -5.03
C GLY A 81 4.28 5.12 -3.72
N PHE A 82 3.38 4.17 -3.53
CA PHE A 82 3.40 3.24 -2.40
C PHE A 82 4.35 2.07 -2.70
N LYS A 83 5.27 1.79 -1.78
CA LYS A 83 6.43 0.94 -2.02
C LYS A 83 6.66 -0.07 -0.89
N ASN A 84 7.22 -1.20 -1.25
CA ASN A 84 7.83 -2.16 -0.35
C ASN A 84 9.22 -1.64 0.08
N LEU A 85 9.35 -0.72 1.04
CA LEU A 85 10.64 -0.13 1.43
C LEU A 85 11.39 -1.03 2.43
N PRO A 86 12.74 -0.96 2.52
CA PRO A 86 13.45 -1.57 3.65
C PRO A 86 12.98 -0.92 4.95
N SER A 87 12.73 -1.66 6.02
CA SER A 87 12.32 -1.08 7.31
C SER A 87 13.41 -0.19 7.91
N ALA A 88 13.01 0.91 8.57
CA ALA A 88 13.93 1.77 9.33
C ALA A 88 14.27 1.23 10.73
N ASN A 89 13.89 -0.02 11.04
CA ASN A 89 14.33 -0.69 12.27
C ASN A 89 15.86 -0.83 12.31
N ASP A 90 16.47 -1.04 11.14
CA ASP A 90 17.91 -0.93 10.95
C ASP A 90 18.25 0.47 10.45
N SER A 91 18.79 1.30 11.34
CA SER A 91 19.19 2.67 11.03
C SER A 91 20.28 2.78 9.95
N THR A 92 21.02 1.70 9.67
CA THR A 92 22.04 1.69 8.61
C THR A 92 21.42 1.71 7.20
N MET A 93 20.16 1.29 7.06
CA MET A 93 19.47 1.21 5.76
C MET A 93 19.32 2.58 5.06
N ALA A 94 19.25 3.67 5.82
CA ALA A 94 19.15 5.01 5.25
C ALA A 94 20.40 5.43 4.45
N GLY A 95 21.58 4.93 4.84
CA GLY A 95 22.86 5.18 4.18
C GLY A 95 23.39 4.03 3.34
N ALA A 96 22.69 2.89 3.34
CA ALA A 96 23.11 1.69 2.63
C ALA A 96 23.00 1.86 1.10
N SER A 97 23.80 1.08 0.37
CA SER A 97 23.74 1.06 -1.09
C SER A 97 22.38 0.54 -1.59
N CYS A 98 22.02 0.87 -2.83
CA CYS A 98 20.78 0.40 -3.42
C CYS A 98 20.66 -1.14 -3.40
N ILE A 99 21.76 -1.86 -3.64
CA ILE A 99 21.76 -3.34 -3.59
C ILE A 99 21.45 -3.83 -2.18
N ALA A 100 22.04 -3.22 -1.15
CA ALA A 100 21.77 -3.58 0.23
C ALA A 100 20.32 -3.28 0.65
N GLN A 101 19.78 -2.12 0.25
CA GLN A 101 18.38 -1.76 0.51
C GLN A 101 17.38 -2.69 -0.21
N GLN A 102 17.69 -3.12 -1.43
CA GLN A 102 16.90 -4.10 -2.18
C GLN A 102 16.93 -5.50 -1.54
N ALA A 103 18.06 -5.88 -0.93
CA ALA A 103 18.26 -7.17 -0.29
C ALA A 103 17.70 -7.24 1.15
N ALA A 104 17.38 -6.10 1.77
CA ALA A 104 16.85 -6.07 3.12
C ALA A 104 15.56 -6.89 3.25
N THR A 105 15.53 -7.82 4.19
CA THR A 105 14.39 -8.73 4.44
C THR A 105 13.36 -8.12 5.39
N ASP A 106 13.77 -7.23 6.29
CA ASP A 106 12.84 -6.43 7.10
C ASP A 106 12.27 -5.30 6.23
N ARG A 107 10.95 -5.33 6.00
CA ARG A 107 10.25 -4.45 5.07
C ARG A 107 9.21 -3.60 5.78
N ALA A 108 8.95 -2.43 5.22
CA ALA A 108 7.89 -1.54 5.64
C ALA A 108 7.04 -1.11 4.43
N LEU A 109 5.73 -0.99 4.64
CA LEU A 109 4.87 -0.31 3.68
C LEU A 109 5.16 1.18 3.77
N GLY A 110 5.73 1.73 2.70
CA GLY A 110 6.15 3.13 2.66
C GLY A 110 5.56 3.89 1.49
N VAL A 111 5.78 5.20 1.52
CA VAL A 111 5.47 6.10 0.40
C VAL A 111 6.76 6.78 -0.02
N ARG A 112 7.07 6.73 -1.32
CA ARG A 112 8.07 7.61 -1.91
C ARG A 112 7.36 8.83 -2.45
N GLN A 113 7.47 9.92 -1.71
CA GLN A 113 6.99 11.22 -2.11
C GLN A 113 7.85 11.77 -3.25
N VAL A 114 7.18 12.32 -4.26
CA VAL A 114 7.71 12.98 -5.44
C VAL A 114 6.68 14.02 -5.85
N THR A 115 7.07 14.93 -6.74
CA THR A 115 6.17 15.95 -7.30
C THR A 115 4.76 15.44 -7.56
N ALA A 116 3.75 16.25 -7.22
CA ALA A 116 2.32 15.91 -7.30
C ALA A 116 1.81 15.38 -8.66
N ALA A 117 2.56 15.56 -9.75
CA ALA A 117 2.22 15.17 -11.12
C ALA A 117 2.48 13.67 -11.46
N ASN A 118 2.35 12.75 -10.51
CA ASN A 118 2.51 11.32 -10.77
C ASN A 118 1.21 10.71 -11.34
N THR A 119 1.23 10.23 -12.59
CA THR A 119 0.06 9.64 -13.27
C THR A 119 -0.57 8.48 -12.51
N SER A 120 0.23 7.65 -11.85
CA SER A 120 -0.26 6.47 -11.10
C SER A 120 -0.71 6.81 -9.67
N ASN A 121 -0.28 7.95 -9.14
CA ASN A 121 -0.59 8.40 -7.77
C ASN A 121 -0.68 9.94 -7.75
N PRO A 122 -1.74 10.53 -8.33
CA PRO A 122 -1.86 11.98 -8.42
C PRO A 122 -1.97 12.60 -7.03
N ASN A 123 -1.32 13.75 -6.80
CA ASN A 123 -1.35 14.45 -5.51
C ASN A 123 -0.79 13.64 -4.32
N LEU A 124 0.27 12.86 -4.56
CA LEU A 124 0.91 12.04 -3.52
C LEU A 124 1.59 12.87 -2.41
N ASP A 125 2.23 13.99 -2.76
CA ASP A 125 3.09 14.76 -1.85
C ASP A 125 2.37 15.32 -0.61
N SER A 126 1.08 15.69 -0.70
CA SER A 126 0.33 16.26 0.44
C SER A 126 -0.87 15.41 0.88
N GLY A 127 -1.07 14.22 0.31
CA GLY A 127 -2.29 13.44 0.49
C GLY A 127 -2.09 11.93 0.56
N ALA A 128 -0.87 11.46 0.80
CA ALA A 128 -0.59 10.05 1.02
C ALA A 128 -1.25 9.57 2.33
N ALA A 129 -2.07 8.52 2.24
CA ALA A 129 -2.67 7.85 3.39
C ALA A 129 -2.50 6.34 3.28
N PHE A 130 -2.23 5.70 4.42
CA PHE A 130 -2.27 4.25 4.59
C PHE A 130 -3.58 3.89 5.28
N VAL A 131 -4.39 3.06 4.63
CA VAL A 131 -5.73 2.74 5.10
C VAL A 131 -5.83 1.24 5.35
N PHE A 132 -6.29 0.88 6.55
CA PHE A 132 -6.68 -0.47 6.90
C PHE A 132 -8.21 -0.57 6.94
N GLN A 133 -8.80 -1.25 5.97
CA GLN A 133 -10.23 -1.46 5.84
C GLN A 133 -10.64 -2.77 6.49
N VAL A 134 -11.58 -2.70 7.41
CA VAL A 134 -12.07 -3.84 8.19
C VAL A 134 -13.57 -4.03 8.01
N THR A 135 -14.01 -5.28 8.03
CA THR A 135 -15.42 -5.69 8.04
C THR A 135 -15.75 -6.43 9.34
N ASN A 136 -17.05 -6.73 9.55
CA ASN A 136 -17.58 -7.37 10.75
C ASN A 136 -17.32 -6.57 12.03
N THR A 137 -17.55 -5.26 11.97
CA THR A 137 -17.33 -4.32 13.08
C THR A 137 -18.54 -4.14 14.00
N VAL A 138 -19.66 -4.82 13.74
CA VAL A 138 -20.88 -4.70 14.56
C VAL A 138 -20.58 -5.11 16.00
N GLY A 139 -20.91 -4.25 16.96
CA GLY A 139 -20.67 -4.48 18.39
C GLY A 139 -19.23 -4.27 18.85
N ILE A 140 -18.29 -3.97 17.94
CA ILE A 140 -16.93 -3.60 18.32
C ILE A 140 -16.94 -2.17 18.88
N SER A 141 -16.36 -2.02 20.07
CA SER A 141 -16.10 -0.73 20.73
C SER A 141 -14.63 -0.66 21.15
N ASN A 142 -14.14 0.53 21.51
CA ASN A 142 -12.77 0.75 22.00
C ASN A 142 -11.67 0.34 21.02
N LEU A 143 -11.84 0.67 19.73
CA LEU A 143 -10.83 0.39 18.71
C LEU A 143 -9.57 1.22 19.00
N SER A 144 -8.44 0.52 19.20
CA SER A 144 -7.12 1.13 19.42
C SER A 144 -6.19 0.77 18.28
N CYS A 145 -5.40 1.74 17.82
CA CYS A 145 -4.39 1.57 16.78
C CYS A 145 -3.04 2.00 17.33
N THR A 146 -2.06 1.12 17.25
CA THR A 146 -0.65 1.44 17.49
C THR A 146 0.11 1.13 16.22
N PHE A 147 0.94 2.07 15.78
CA PHE A 147 1.79 1.90 14.62
C PHE A 147 3.19 2.42 14.94
N LYS A 148 4.19 1.78 14.34
CA LYS A 148 5.57 2.27 14.38
C LYS A 148 5.79 3.17 13.17
N LEU A 149 5.75 4.48 13.38
CA LEU A 149 6.08 5.44 12.33
C LEU A 149 7.59 5.41 12.05
N GLN A 150 7.95 5.39 10.77
CA GLN A 150 9.33 5.43 10.28
C GLN A 150 9.40 6.54 9.23
N SER A 151 10.04 7.66 9.54
CA SER A 151 10.16 8.86 8.69
C SER A 151 11.61 9.29 8.53
#